data_AF-A0A453BWY2-F1
#
_entry.id   AF-A0A453BWY2-F1
#
_cell.length_a   1.000
_cell.length_b   1.000
_cell.length_c   1.000
_cell.angle_alpha   90.00
_cell.angle_beta   90.00
_cell.angle_gamma   90.00
#
_symmetry.space_group_name_H-M   'P 1'
#
loop_
_entity.id
_entity.type
_entity.pdbx_description
1 polymer ?
#
loop_
_entity_poly.entity_id
_entity_poly.type
_entity_poly.pdbx_seq_one_letter_code
_entity_poly.pdbx_strand_id
1 'polypeptide(L)'
;APNYPDPGRCWDIVDKYGVTIFYTAPTLIRSLMRDGSVYVDRYSRKSLRVLGSVGEPINPTAWRWFYNVVGDSRCPISDTWWQTETGGFMITPLPGAWPQKPGSATFPFFGVQPVIVDEKGREMTGECSGYLCIKKSWPGAFRTLYGDKDRYETTYFKPFSGYYFSGDGCRR
;
A
#
# COMPACT_ATOMS: atom_id res chain seq x y z
N ALA A 1 -14.22 2.15 13.54
CA ALA A 1 -14.04 1.10 12.50
C ALA A 1 -15.40 0.82 11.86
N PRO A 2 -15.50 0.32 10.62
CA PRO A 2 -16.78 -0.10 10.02
C PRO A 2 -17.28 -1.41 10.64
N ASN A 3 -17.60 -1.39 11.94
CA ASN A 3 -17.95 -2.57 12.75
C ASN A 3 -19.38 -2.46 13.31
N TYR A 4 -20.27 -1.77 12.61
CA TYR A 4 -21.68 -1.63 13.01
C TYR A 4 -22.61 -2.43 12.07
N PRO A 5 -23.49 -3.29 12.59
CA PRO A 5 -23.78 -3.52 14.01
C PRO A 5 -22.73 -4.38 14.73
N ASP A 6 -21.90 -5.12 14.00
CA ASP A 6 -20.81 -5.94 14.55
C ASP A 6 -19.58 -5.96 13.61
N PRO A 7 -18.44 -6.55 14.03
CA PRO A 7 -17.23 -6.70 13.20
C PRO A 7 -17.42 -7.51 11.90
N GLY A 8 -18.57 -8.16 11.70
CA GLY A 8 -18.93 -8.87 10.48
C GLY A 8 -19.40 -7.95 9.33
N ARG A 9 -19.60 -6.65 9.59
CA ARG A 9 -20.21 -5.71 8.65
C ARG A 9 -19.54 -5.66 7.27
N CYS A 10 -18.21 -5.72 7.20
CA CYS A 10 -17.51 -5.71 5.91
C CYS A 10 -17.88 -6.93 5.05
N TRP A 11 -18.07 -8.08 5.69
CA TRP A 11 -18.30 -9.36 5.01
C TRP A 11 -19.76 -9.53 4.60
N ASP A 12 -20.69 -9.00 5.41
CA ASP A 12 -22.10 -8.83 5.01
C ASP A 12 -22.21 -8.02 3.71
N ILE A 13 -21.46 -6.92 3.60
CA ILE A 13 -21.41 -6.11 2.37
C ILE A 13 -20.80 -6.91 1.21
N VAL A 14 -19.72 -7.67 1.46
CA VAL A 14 -19.08 -8.49 0.42
C VAL A 14 -20.06 -9.51 -0.15
N ASP A 15 -20.74 -10.27 0.70
CA ASP A 15 -21.66 -11.32 0.28
C ASP A 15 -22.93 -10.74 -0.36
N LYS A 16 -23.49 -9.68 0.24
CA LYS A 16 -24.73 -9.04 -0.25
C LYS A 16 -24.59 -8.48 -1.66
N TYR A 17 -23.45 -7.88 -1.98
CA TYR A 17 -23.24 -7.21 -3.28
C TYR A 17 -22.31 -7.99 -4.22
N GLY A 18 -21.85 -9.18 -3.84
CA GLY A 18 -20.91 -9.95 -4.65
C GLY A 18 -19.62 -9.18 -4.92
N VAL A 19 -19.08 -8.49 -3.91
CA VAL A 19 -17.87 -7.67 -4.06
C VAL A 19 -16.71 -8.56 -4.52
N THR A 20 -16.00 -8.13 -5.57
CA THR A 20 -14.88 -8.91 -6.13
C THR A 20 -13.50 -8.42 -5.69
N ILE A 21 -13.40 -7.19 -5.19
CA ILE A 21 -12.17 -6.56 -4.71
C ILE A 21 -12.46 -5.84 -3.39
N PHE A 22 -11.68 -6.14 -2.35
CA PHE A 22 -11.80 -5.48 -1.05
C PHE A 22 -10.49 -4.74 -0.72
N TYR A 23 -10.56 -3.41 -0.63
CA TYR A 23 -9.41 -2.53 -0.45
C TYR A 23 -9.55 -1.72 0.85
N THR A 24 -8.62 -1.85 1.77
CA THR A 24 -8.74 -1.24 3.11
C THR A 24 -7.39 -0.95 3.77
N ALA A 25 -7.42 -0.28 4.93
CA ALA A 25 -6.24 0.05 5.70
C ALA A 25 -5.81 -1.10 6.64
N PRO A 26 -4.49 -1.30 6.87
CA PRO A 26 -3.98 -2.22 7.89
C PRO A 26 -4.55 -2.01 9.29
N THR A 27 -4.86 -0.78 9.70
CA THR A 27 -5.57 -0.51 10.97
C THR A 27 -6.88 -1.26 11.06
N LEU A 28 -7.68 -1.32 9.98
CA LEU A 28 -8.91 -2.09 9.99
C LEU A 28 -8.63 -3.59 10.06
N ILE A 29 -7.67 -4.07 9.25
CA ILE A 29 -7.27 -5.49 9.25
C ILE A 29 -6.88 -5.94 10.66
N ARG A 30 -6.06 -5.15 11.37
CA ARG A 30 -5.64 -5.44 12.75
C ARG A 30 -6.82 -5.41 13.73
N SER A 31 -7.76 -4.48 13.56
CA SER A 31 -8.98 -4.45 14.38
C SER A 31 -9.81 -5.71 14.21
N LEU A 32 -10.05 -6.13 12.96
CA LEU A 32 -10.84 -7.33 12.65
C LEU A 32 -10.13 -8.60 13.12
N MET A 33 -8.80 -8.66 12.98
CA MET A 33 -7.98 -9.75 13.51
C MET A 33 -8.12 -9.89 15.03
N ARG A 34 -8.15 -8.77 15.76
CA ARG A 34 -8.34 -8.76 17.22
C ARG A 34 -9.73 -9.24 17.64
N ASP A 35 -10.76 -8.90 16.87
CA ASP A 35 -12.16 -9.29 17.16
C ASP A 35 -12.43 -10.78 16.86
N GLY A 36 -11.51 -11.45 16.15
CA GLY A 36 -11.51 -12.89 15.90
C GLY A 36 -12.16 -13.30 14.58
N SER A 37 -11.76 -14.47 14.06
CA SER A 37 -12.24 -14.96 12.75
C SER A 37 -13.73 -15.32 12.76
N VAL A 38 -14.35 -15.52 13.92
CA VAL A 38 -15.77 -15.88 14.05
C VAL A 38 -16.71 -14.90 13.33
N TYR A 39 -16.34 -13.63 13.17
CA TYR A 39 -17.13 -12.65 12.42
C TYR A 39 -16.92 -12.74 10.91
N VAL A 40 -15.77 -13.25 10.47
CA VAL A 40 -15.39 -13.49 9.08
C VAL A 40 -15.99 -14.82 8.58
N ASP A 41 -15.94 -15.85 9.42
CA ASP A 41 -16.28 -17.24 9.08
C ASP A 41 -17.78 -17.48 8.85
N ARG A 42 -18.65 -16.55 9.30
CA ARG A 42 -20.10 -16.59 9.05
C ARG A 42 -20.47 -16.26 7.60
N TYR A 43 -19.53 -15.72 6.83
CA TYR A 43 -19.75 -15.21 5.48
C TYR A 43 -18.92 -15.97 4.46
N SER A 44 -19.50 -16.16 3.27
CA SER A 44 -18.97 -16.94 2.17
C SER A 44 -17.73 -16.31 1.54
N ARG A 45 -17.78 -15.01 1.22
CA ARG A 45 -16.72 -14.20 0.60
C ARG A 45 -16.15 -14.79 -0.69
N LYS A 46 -16.83 -15.76 -1.31
CA LYS A 46 -16.38 -16.48 -2.50
C LYS A 46 -16.25 -15.59 -3.73
N SER A 47 -16.94 -14.46 -3.76
CA SER A 47 -16.84 -13.46 -4.83
C SER A 47 -15.50 -12.73 -4.85
N LEU A 48 -14.78 -12.67 -3.72
CA LEU A 48 -13.49 -12.00 -3.64
C LEU A 48 -12.45 -12.71 -4.51
N ARG A 49 -11.72 -11.89 -5.27
CA ARG A 49 -10.60 -12.32 -6.12
C ARG A 49 -9.30 -11.61 -5.76
N VAL A 50 -9.38 -10.37 -5.28
CA VAL A 50 -8.21 -9.56 -4.90
C VAL A 50 -8.51 -8.83 -3.60
N LEU A 51 -7.53 -8.85 -2.71
CA LEU A 51 -7.50 -8.02 -1.52
C LEU A 51 -6.48 -6.91 -1.74
N GLY A 52 -6.67 -5.76 -1.10
CA GLY A 52 -5.64 -4.73 -1.12
C GLY A 52 -5.51 -3.98 0.19
N SER A 53 -4.31 -3.49 0.43
CA SER A 53 -3.91 -2.81 1.65
C SER A 53 -3.23 -1.48 1.35
N VAL A 54 -3.54 -0.44 2.13
CA VAL A 54 -3.08 0.93 1.87
C VAL A 54 -2.90 1.78 3.11
N GLY A 55 -1.98 2.75 3.00
CA GLY A 55 -1.92 3.94 3.86
C GLY A 55 -0.91 3.83 5.00
N GLU A 56 -0.48 2.63 5.34
CA GLU A 56 0.54 2.37 6.35
C GLU A 56 1.17 0.98 6.13
N PRO A 57 2.33 0.67 6.73
CA PRO A 57 2.92 -0.66 6.65
C PRO A 57 2.00 -1.74 7.24
N ILE A 58 1.76 -2.80 6.48
CA ILE A 58 1.12 -4.02 6.99
C ILE A 58 2.19 -5.00 7.50
N ASN A 59 2.15 -5.33 8.80
CA ASN A 59 3.08 -6.30 9.34
C ASN A 59 2.80 -7.73 8.81
N PRO A 60 3.80 -8.63 8.77
CA PRO A 60 3.63 -9.98 8.23
C PRO A 60 2.51 -10.81 8.88
N THR A 61 2.23 -10.60 10.16
CA THR A 61 1.17 -11.32 10.88
C THR A 61 -0.21 -10.90 10.39
N ALA A 62 -0.48 -9.58 10.33
CA ALA A 62 -1.72 -9.04 9.81
C ALA A 62 -1.92 -9.37 8.33
N TRP A 63 -0.84 -9.34 7.54
CA TRP A 63 -0.85 -9.74 6.13
C TRP A 63 -1.29 -11.20 5.97
N ARG A 64 -0.67 -12.13 6.73
CA ARG A 64 -1.03 -13.56 6.67
C ARG A 64 -2.44 -13.82 7.13
N TRP A 65 -2.90 -13.13 8.17
CA TRP A 65 -4.29 -13.23 8.61
C TRP A 65 -5.25 -12.75 7.51
N PHE A 66 -4.96 -11.63 6.86
CA PHE A 66 -5.80 -11.11 5.77
C PHE A 66 -5.84 -12.08 4.58
N TYR A 67 -4.71 -12.69 4.22
CA TYR A 67 -4.64 -13.68 3.16
C TYR A 67 -5.38 -14.97 3.51
N ASN A 68 -5.08 -15.56 4.67
CA ASN A 68 -5.60 -16.87 5.07
C ASN A 68 -7.07 -16.81 5.47
N VAL A 69 -7.42 -15.86 6.36
CA VAL A 69 -8.76 -15.81 6.97
C VAL A 69 -9.73 -15.09 6.06
N VAL A 70 -9.41 -13.87 5.61
CA VAL A 70 -10.34 -13.08 4.77
C VAL A 70 -10.33 -13.55 3.31
N GLY A 71 -9.13 -13.78 2.76
CA GLY A 71 -8.95 -14.20 1.37
C GLY A 71 -9.12 -15.70 1.14
N ASP A 72 -9.32 -16.49 2.21
CA ASP A 72 -9.45 -17.95 2.16
C ASP A 72 -8.25 -18.62 1.45
N SER A 73 -7.06 -18.01 1.56
CA SER A 73 -5.84 -18.41 0.84
C SER A 73 -5.97 -18.45 -0.68
N ARG A 74 -6.99 -17.79 -1.26
CA ARG A 74 -7.25 -17.71 -2.71
C ARG A 74 -6.97 -16.34 -3.29
N CYS A 75 -7.10 -15.29 -2.48
CA CYS A 75 -7.04 -13.91 -2.95
C CYS A 75 -5.62 -13.33 -2.77
N PRO A 76 -4.88 -13.01 -3.85
CA PRO A 76 -3.65 -12.21 -3.74
C PRO A 76 -3.92 -10.86 -3.05
N ILE A 77 -2.91 -10.34 -2.35
CA ILE A 77 -2.96 -9.04 -1.68
C ILE A 77 -2.11 -8.02 -2.46
N SER A 78 -2.74 -6.97 -2.96
CA SER A 78 -2.07 -5.76 -3.43
C SER A 78 -1.76 -4.82 -2.26
N ASP A 79 -0.55 -4.92 -1.70
CA ASP A 79 -0.02 -3.93 -0.76
C ASP A 79 0.48 -2.71 -1.56
N THR A 80 -0.28 -1.61 -1.53
CA THR A 80 -0.07 -0.45 -2.39
C THR A 80 0.58 0.68 -1.62
N TRP A 81 1.87 0.94 -1.87
CA TRP A 81 2.55 2.13 -1.39
C TRP A 81 2.38 3.29 -2.38
N TRP A 82 1.91 4.42 -1.85
CA TRP A 82 1.75 5.70 -2.55
C TRP A 82 1.41 6.80 -1.53
N GLN A 83 1.37 8.03 -2.01
CA GLN A 83 1.06 9.23 -1.21
C GLN A 83 0.11 10.16 -1.95
N THR A 84 -0.51 11.10 -1.23
CA THR A 84 -1.38 12.13 -1.82
C THR A 84 -0.70 12.83 -3.01
N GLU A 85 0.58 13.18 -2.85
CA GLU A 85 1.44 13.87 -3.83
C GLU A 85 1.71 13.04 -5.09
N THR A 86 1.56 11.72 -4.99
CA THR A 86 1.83 10.81 -6.10
C THR A 86 0.60 10.56 -6.98
N GLY A 87 -0.60 10.86 -6.48
CA GLY A 87 -1.87 10.75 -7.21
C GLY A 87 -2.35 9.33 -7.50
N GLY A 88 -1.52 8.30 -7.31
CA GLY A 88 -1.87 6.90 -7.56
C GLY A 88 -0.75 5.94 -7.13
N PHE A 89 -0.94 4.65 -7.37
CA PHE A 89 -0.03 3.60 -6.89
C PHE A 89 1.39 3.75 -7.46
N MET A 90 2.39 3.70 -6.59
CA MET A 90 3.79 3.87 -6.96
C MET A 90 4.56 2.55 -6.92
N ILE A 91 4.40 1.78 -5.84
CA ILE A 91 5.01 0.46 -5.66
C ILE A 91 3.91 -0.48 -5.15
N THR A 92 3.62 -1.53 -5.90
CA THR A 92 2.53 -2.45 -5.56
C THR A 92 2.63 -3.78 -6.30
N PRO A 93 2.23 -4.93 -5.71
CA PRO A 93 2.17 -6.16 -6.47
C PRO A 93 1.02 -6.15 -7.48
N LEU A 94 1.33 -6.49 -8.73
CA LEU A 94 0.34 -6.85 -9.74
C LEU A 94 -0.21 -8.26 -9.46
N PRO A 95 -1.50 -8.41 -9.10
CA PRO A 95 -2.10 -9.71 -8.84
C PRO A 95 -1.92 -10.65 -10.04
N GLY A 96 -1.40 -11.85 -9.80
CA GLY A 96 -1.17 -12.86 -10.84
C GLY A 96 0.14 -12.72 -11.63
N ALA A 97 0.93 -11.66 -11.42
CA ALA A 97 2.21 -11.47 -12.11
C ALA A 97 3.43 -11.55 -11.19
N TRP A 98 3.35 -11.01 -9.96
CA TRP A 98 4.51 -10.88 -9.08
C TRP A 98 4.41 -11.73 -7.80
N PRO A 99 5.52 -12.36 -7.37
CA PRO A 99 5.56 -13.07 -6.09
C PRO A 99 5.37 -12.09 -4.93
N GLN A 100 4.55 -12.50 -3.95
CA GLN A 100 4.23 -11.66 -2.79
C GLN A 100 5.07 -12.08 -1.58
N LYS A 101 5.69 -11.10 -0.93
CA LYS A 101 6.34 -11.26 0.37
C LYS A 101 5.51 -10.49 1.41
N PRO A 102 5.06 -11.13 2.51
CA PRO A 102 4.26 -10.46 3.53
C PRO A 102 4.91 -9.17 4.04
N GLY A 103 4.20 -8.05 3.93
CA GLY A 103 4.66 -6.71 4.32
C GLY A 103 5.61 -6.02 3.34
N SER A 104 5.70 -6.50 2.10
CA SER A 104 6.43 -5.82 1.02
C SER A 104 5.47 -5.31 -0.05
N ALA A 105 5.64 -4.05 -0.45
CA ALA A 105 4.97 -3.45 -1.61
C ALA A 105 5.49 -4.00 -2.97
N THR A 106 6.54 -4.83 -2.97
CA THR A 106 7.14 -5.51 -4.14
C THR A 106 7.85 -4.58 -5.13
N PHE A 107 7.30 -4.37 -6.33
CA PHE A 107 7.96 -3.73 -7.46
C PHE A 107 7.29 -2.40 -7.84
N PRO A 108 8.03 -1.47 -8.47
CA PRO A 108 7.46 -0.23 -8.96
C PRO A 108 6.39 -0.46 -10.03
N PHE A 109 5.38 0.41 -10.03
CA PHE A 109 4.37 0.45 -11.08
C PHE A 109 4.93 1.07 -12.38
N PHE A 110 4.16 0.99 -13.46
CA PHE A 110 4.63 1.45 -14.77
C PHE A 110 4.98 2.95 -14.78
N GLY A 111 6.15 3.27 -15.31
CA GLY A 111 6.68 4.63 -15.36
C GLY A 111 7.33 5.13 -14.06
N VAL A 112 7.22 4.38 -12.96
CA VAL A 112 7.81 4.76 -11.68
C VAL A 112 9.26 4.26 -11.59
N GLN A 113 10.18 5.16 -11.26
CA GLN A 113 11.62 4.86 -11.14
C GLN A 113 12.10 5.14 -9.72
N PRO A 114 11.86 4.22 -8.75
CA PRO A 114 12.28 4.42 -7.38
C PRO A 114 13.79 4.22 -7.25
N VAL A 115 14.42 5.07 -6.45
CA VAL A 115 15.81 4.98 -6.04
C VAL A 115 15.90 5.05 -4.52
N ILE A 116 16.92 4.41 -3.97
CA ILE A 116 17.28 4.53 -2.55
C ILE A 116 18.51 5.41 -2.51
N VAL A 117 18.46 6.49 -1.73
CA VAL A 117 19.60 7.38 -1.54
C VAL A 117 20.06 7.39 -0.08
N ASP A 118 21.36 7.60 0.12
CA ASP A 118 21.91 7.84 1.45
C ASP A 118 21.65 9.29 1.93
N GLU A 119 22.09 9.63 3.14
CA GLU A 119 21.97 10.98 3.72
C GLU A 119 22.63 12.09 2.87
N LYS A 120 23.55 11.72 1.96
CA LYS A 120 24.24 12.65 1.06
C LYS A 120 23.59 12.71 -0.33
N GLY A 121 22.46 12.03 -0.53
CA GLY A 121 21.75 11.98 -1.81
C GLY A 121 22.40 11.07 -2.86
N ARG A 122 23.31 10.17 -2.45
CA ARG A 122 23.97 9.24 -3.38
C ARG A 122 23.11 7.99 -3.57
N GLU A 123 22.83 7.63 -4.83
CA GLU A 123 22.08 6.42 -5.16
C GLU A 123 22.81 5.17 -4.64
N MET A 124 22.08 4.32 -3.93
CA MET A 124 22.53 3.04 -3.40
C MET A 124 22.07 1.89 -4.33
N THR A 125 22.90 0.85 -4.44
CA THR A 125 22.63 -0.34 -5.27
C THR A 125 22.70 -1.62 -4.45
N GLY A 126 22.06 -2.69 -4.93
CA GLY A 126 22.00 -3.97 -4.20
C GLY A 126 21.06 -3.94 -2.99
N GLU A 127 21.31 -4.83 -2.03
CA GLU A 127 20.63 -4.85 -0.73
C GLU A 127 21.05 -3.62 0.07
N CYS A 128 20.09 -2.74 0.36
CA CYS A 128 20.37 -1.46 1.01
C CYS A 128 19.12 -0.88 1.69
N SER A 129 19.35 0.05 2.62
CA SER A 129 18.30 0.79 3.33
C SER A 129 18.65 2.28 3.32
N GLY A 130 17.66 3.12 3.04
CA GLY A 130 17.85 4.57 2.92
C GLY A 130 16.56 5.30 2.59
N TYR A 131 16.69 6.52 2.08
CA TYR A 131 15.55 7.37 1.72
C TYR A 131 14.98 6.96 0.37
N LEU A 132 13.65 6.80 0.31
CA LEU A 132 12.95 6.52 -0.93
C LEU A 132 12.76 7.81 -1.72
N CYS A 133 13.26 7.79 -2.96
CA CYS A 133 13.13 8.90 -3.90
C CYS A 133 12.65 8.39 -5.25
N ILE A 134 12.06 9.26 -6.07
CA ILE A 134 11.64 8.95 -7.44
C ILE A 134 12.46 9.80 -8.43
N LYS A 135 13.13 9.11 -9.36
CA LYS A 135 14.13 9.70 -10.28
C LYS A 135 13.55 10.50 -11.44
N LYS A 136 12.34 10.16 -11.88
CA LYS A 136 11.66 10.85 -12.99
C LYS A 136 10.20 11.07 -12.64
N SER A 137 9.63 12.13 -13.20
CA SER A 137 8.20 12.41 -13.03
C SER A 137 7.34 11.29 -13.63
N TRP A 138 6.11 11.20 -13.14
CA TRP A 138 5.07 10.28 -13.59
C TRP A 138 3.77 11.07 -13.86
N PRO A 139 2.82 10.52 -14.62
CA PRO A 139 1.62 11.25 -15.03
C PRO A 139 0.79 11.80 -13.86
N GLY A 140 0.65 11.01 -12.79
CA GLY A 140 -0.16 11.35 -11.60
C GLY A 140 0.49 12.32 -10.60
N ALA A 141 1.74 12.74 -10.83
CA ALA A 141 2.42 13.61 -9.87
C ALA A 141 1.64 14.92 -9.67
N PHE A 142 1.43 15.30 -8.41
CA PHE A 142 0.97 16.64 -8.06
C PHE A 142 1.86 17.73 -8.70
N ARG A 143 1.28 18.91 -8.96
CA ARG A 143 1.93 19.96 -9.75
C ARG A 143 2.47 21.11 -8.93
N THR A 144 1.89 21.35 -7.75
CA THR A 144 2.28 22.39 -6.80
C THR A 144 1.50 22.20 -5.50
N LEU A 145 1.87 22.94 -4.46
CA LEU A 145 0.98 23.25 -3.34
C LEU A 145 0.21 24.54 -3.66
N TYR A 146 -1.08 24.57 -3.33
CA TYR A 146 -1.95 25.72 -3.63
C TYR A 146 -1.48 26.97 -2.89
N GLY A 147 -1.20 28.03 -3.64
CA GLY A 147 -0.70 29.30 -3.10
C GLY A 147 0.73 29.28 -2.56
N ASP A 148 1.46 28.17 -2.67
CA ASP A 148 2.77 28.00 -2.03
C ASP A 148 3.74 27.11 -2.85
N LYS A 149 4.16 27.63 -4.01
CA LYS A 149 5.11 26.93 -4.90
C LYS A 149 6.49 26.75 -4.26
N ASP A 150 6.92 27.69 -3.43
CA ASP A 150 8.24 27.62 -2.78
C ASP A 150 8.31 26.48 -1.78
N ARG A 151 7.23 26.21 -1.05
CA ARG A 151 7.15 25.03 -0.18
C ARG A 151 7.10 23.73 -0.97
N TYR A 152 6.48 23.70 -2.15
CA TYR A 152 6.51 22.53 -3.03
C TYR A 152 7.97 22.17 -3.41
N GLU A 153 8.74 23.13 -3.90
CA GLU A 153 10.15 22.89 -4.26
C GLU A 153 10.97 22.51 -3.01
N THR A 154 10.78 23.26 -1.92
CA THR A 154 11.59 23.09 -0.69
C THR A 154 11.33 21.77 0.02
N THR A 155 10.09 21.29 0.03
CA THR A 155 9.72 20.07 0.75
C THR A 155 10.11 18.82 -0.04
N TYR A 156 9.85 18.81 -1.35
CA TYR A 156 9.88 17.57 -2.12
C TYR A 156 11.08 17.45 -3.07
N PHE A 157 11.76 18.54 -3.41
CA PHE A 157 12.83 18.52 -4.43
C PHE A 157 14.19 19.07 -3.95
N LYS A 158 14.20 19.98 -2.96
CA LYS A 158 15.45 20.47 -2.35
C LYS A 158 16.21 19.45 -1.50
N PRO A 159 15.58 18.51 -0.77
CA PRO A 159 16.32 17.56 0.06
C PRO A 159 17.31 16.72 -0.75
N PHE A 160 16.91 16.28 -1.93
CA PHE A 160 17.74 15.51 -2.84
C PHE A 160 17.58 16.04 -4.28
N SER A 161 18.51 16.91 -4.68
CA SER A 161 18.47 17.56 -6.00
C SER A 161 18.38 16.56 -7.14
N GLY A 162 17.42 16.79 -8.05
CA GLY A 162 17.13 15.90 -9.18
C GLY A 162 16.15 14.77 -8.89
N TYR A 163 15.66 14.66 -7.66
CA TYR A 163 14.69 13.64 -7.25
C TYR A 163 13.45 14.25 -6.60
N TYR A 164 12.32 13.53 -6.69
CA TYR A 164 11.21 13.71 -5.75
C TYR A 164 11.50 12.88 -4.48
N PHE A 165 11.55 13.53 -3.33
CA PHE A 165 11.69 12.88 -2.02
C PHE A 165 10.32 12.58 -1.42
N SER A 166 10.06 11.31 -1.10
CA SER A 166 8.76 10.90 -0.51
C SER A 166 8.64 11.24 0.98
N GLY A 167 9.75 11.42 1.71
CA GLY A 167 9.74 11.44 3.17
C GLY A 167 9.82 10.06 3.82
N ASP A 168 9.73 8.98 3.04
CA ASP A 168 9.77 7.60 3.54
C ASP A 168 11.18 7.00 3.50
N GLY A 169 11.47 6.17 4.51
CA GLY A 169 12.58 5.22 4.47
C GLY A 169 12.13 3.89 3.86
N CYS A 170 13.02 3.23 3.11
CA CYS A 170 12.73 1.91 2.58
C CYS A 170 13.98 1.01 2.56
N ARG A 171 13.74 -0.30 2.41
CA ARG A 171 14.77 -1.32 2.25
C ARG A 171 14.48 -2.16 1.01
N ARG A 172 15.54 -2.48 0.27
CA ARG A 172 15.54 -3.43 -0.85
C ARG A 172 16.17 -4.74 -0.42
#